data_AF-A0AAN6YSJ9-F1
#
_entry.id   AF-A0AAN6YSJ9-F1
#
_cell.length_a   1.000
_cell.length_b   1.000
_cell.length_c   1.000
_cell.angle_alpha   90.00
_cell.angle_beta   90.00
_cell.angle_gamma   90.00
#
_symmetry.space_group_name_H-M   'P 1'
#
loop_
_entity.id
_entity.type
_entity.pdbx_description
1 polymer ?
#
loop_
_entity_poly.entity_id
_entity_poly.type
_entity_poly.pdbx_seq_one_letter_code
_entity_poly.pdbx_strand_id
1 'polypeptide(L)'
;MTSTEDLLYKENLRGKKYMMGVGPWFYTNLAQWNKNWHCPSESLWYDRWKQVMEIMPDFVQIITWNDFGESSYICDIAREQIVEGAEPYVLGQSHAAFRSVLPFLISAYKAGSTKVTLVQKDIAIAWYRTAPVRCIQDNGTVWGQGGSILAACGARDVVSVMAVTKGAASITVAIGKSYKVVFETQEQDPISYFEVPFGSHTTGAVVISMNGKSTVGPEITDGAGDCNASLNAVAIQV
;
A
#
# COMPACT_ATOMS: atom_id res chain seq x y z
N MET A 1 -3.16 -2.04 12.88
CA MET A 1 -2.63 -0.75 13.39
C MET A 1 -3.76 -0.02 14.12
N THR A 2 -3.49 0.76 15.17
CA THR A 2 -4.52 1.52 15.92
C THR A 2 -4.12 2.99 16.07
N SER A 3 -5.07 3.86 16.46
CA SER A 3 -4.85 5.29 16.73
C SER A 3 -4.30 5.60 18.13
N THR A 4 -4.09 4.57 18.97
CA THR A 4 -3.68 4.71 20.38
C THR A 4 -2.42 5.55 20.55
N GLU A 5 -1.37 5.24 19.79
CA GLU A 5 -0.07 5.93 19.90
C GLU A 5 -0.14 7.37 19.38
N ASP A 6 -0.92 7.63 18.32
CA ASP A 6 -1.11 8.99 17.81
C ASP A 6 -1.83 9.87 18.84
N LEU A 7 -2.87 9.33 19.51
CA LEU A 7 -3.59 10.02 20.58
C LEU A 7 -2.71 10.27 21.80
N LEU A 8 -1.93 9.27 22.23
CA LEU A 8 -0.97 9.40 23.32
C LEU A 8 0.08 10.47 23.00
N TYR A 9 0.61 10.49 21.79
CA TYR A 9 1.56 11.50 21.36
C TYR A 9 0.92 12.90 21.38
N LYS A 10 -0.30 13.04 20.84
CA LYS A 10 -1.06 14.31 20.83
C LYS A 10 -1.31 14.84 22.24
N GLU A 11 -1.62 13.97 23.21
CA GLU A 11 -1.76 14.35 24.62
C GLU A 11 -0.43 14.86 25.21
N ASN A 12 0.67 14.15 24.93
CA ASN A 12 2.00 14.49 25.43
C ASN A 12 2.59 15.78 24.82
N LEU A 13 2.06 16.25 23.68
CA LEU A 13 2.48 17.50 23.05
C LEU A 13 2.10 18.76 23.86
N ARG A 14 1.21 18.65 24.86
CA ARG A 14 0.82 19.76 25.77
C ARG A 14 0.40 21.03 25.02
N GLY A 15 -0.45 20.86 24.01
CA GLY A 15 -1.00 21.96 23.20
C GLY A 15 -0.14 22.38 22.00
N LYS A 16 1.02 21.73 21.76
CA LYS A 16 1.75 21.89 20.48
C LYS A 16 1.01 21.20 19.34
N LYS A 17 1.27 21.67 18.13
CA LYS A 17 0.69 21.14 16.89
C LYS A 17 1.18 19.73 16.61
N TYR A 18 0.26 18.85 16.21
CA TYR A 18 0.55 17.48 15.88
C TYR A 18 0.59 17.26 14.35
N MET A 19 1.68 16.68 13.86
CA MET A 19 1.84 16.25 12.47
C MET A 19 1.83 14.73 12.41
N MET A 20 0.80 14.18 11.77
CA MET A 20 0.58 12.74 11.66
C MET A 20 1.23 12.20 10.39
N GLY A 21 2.12 11.22 10.52
CA GLY A 21 2.75 10.53 9.41
C GLY A 21 1.81 9.52 8.74
N VAL A 22 1.78 9.52 7.41
CA VAL A 22 0.97 8.64 6.57
C VAL A 22 1.85 8.11 5.43
N GLY A 23 2.18 6.83 5.46
CA GLY A 23 2.95 6.16 4.41
C GLY A 23 2.25 4.91 3.90
N PRO A 24 2.45 4.53 2.62
CA PRO A 24 1.70 3.44 2.00
C PRO A 24 2.32 2.06 2.27
N TRP A 25 3.65 2.01 2.35
CA TRP A 25 4.42 0.78 2.40
C TRP A 25 5.77 1.00 3.08
N PHE A 26 6.33 -0.06 3.67
CA PHE A 26 7.67 -0.05 4.22
C PHE A 26 8.38 -1.40 4.02
N TYR A 27 9.53 -1.35 3.35
CA TYR A 27 10.49 -2.45 3.27
C TYR A 27 11.87 -1.88 2.97
N THR A 28 12.89 -2.45 3.59
CA THR A 28 14.27 -2.08 3.27
C THR A 28 15.17 -3.30 3.40
N ASN A 29 16.14 -3.42 2.49
CA ASN A 29 17.24 -4.37 2.56
C ASN A 29 18.50 -3.72 2.01
N LEU A 30 19.24 -3.06 2.90
CA LEU A 30 20.41 -2.24 2.60
C LEU A 30 21.52 -2.62 3.58
N ALA A 31 22.32 -3.61 3.17
CA ALA A 31 23.40 -4.17 3.98
C ALA A 31 24.41 -3.10 4.42
N GLN A 32 24.68 -2.10 3.58
CA GLN A 32 25.60 -1.00 3.89
C GLN A 32 25.16 -0.14 5.09
N TRP A 33 23.87 -0.20 5.46
CA TRP A 33 23.32 0.51 6.61
C TRP A 33 22.78 -0.44 7.68
N ASN A 34 23.12 -1.73 7.61
CA ASN A 34 22.61 -2.77 8.49
C ASN A 34 21.07 -2.76 8.56
N LYS A 35 20.42 -2.53 7.41
CA LYS A 35 18.95 -2.51 7.30
C LYS A 35 18.46 -3.75 6.57
N ASN A 36 17.55 -4.50 7.20
CA ASN A 36 16.86 -5.62 6.59
C ASN A 36 15.57 -5.93 7.34
N TRP A 37 14.53 -5.12 7.14
CA TRP A 37 13.25 -5.33 7.81
C TRP A 37 12.05 -4.86 7.00
N HIS A 38 10.89 -5.38 7.37
CA HIS A 38 9.59 -5.04 6.79
C HIS A 38 8.57 -4.76 7.90
N CYS A 39 7.68 -3.80 7.62
CA CYS A 39 6.52 -3.53 8.45
C CYS A 39 5.26 -3.90 7.65
N PRO A 40 4.35 -4.72 8.20
CA PRO A 40 3.10 -5.08 7.53
C PRO A 40 2.36 -3.86 7.03
N SER A 41 2.11 -3.83 5.73
CA SER A 41 1.70 -2.64 5.00
C SER A 41 0.48 -2.86 4.10
N GLU A 42 -0.08 -4.08 4.09
CA GLU A 42 -1.19 -4.48 3.21
C GLU A 42 -2.43 -3.61 3.40
N SER A 43 -2.78 -3.24 4.64
CA SER A 43 -3.89 -2.32 4.92
C SER A 43 -3.45 -0.89 5.27
N LEU A 44 -2.14 -0.63 5.31
CA LEU A 44 -1.57 0.54 5.99
C LEU A 44 -2.05 1.87 5.39
N TRP A 45 -2.06 1.98 4.06
CA TRP A 45 -2.50 3.21 3.40
C TRP A 45 -3.96 3.55 3.73
N TYR A 46 -4.84 2.56 3.67
CA TYR A 46 -6.25 2.73 4.02
C TYR A 46 -6.43 3.04 5.51
N ASP A 47 -5.81 2.25 6.39
CA ASP A 47 -5.93 2.39 7.84
C ASP A 47 -5.45 3.77 8.32
N ARG A 48 -4.29 4.24 7.83
CA ARG A 48 -3.76 5.56 8.21
C ARG A 48 -4.66 6.69 7.77
N TRP A 49 -5.19 6.65 6.54
CA TRP A 49 -6.11 7.69 6.07
C TRP A 49 -7.44 7.69 6.82
N LYS A 50 -7.95 6.52 7.21
CA LYS A 50 -9.11 6.44 8.12
C LYS A 50 -8.80 7.07 9.47
N GLN A 51 -7.64 6.74 10.05
CA GLN A 51 -7.20 7.31 11.32
C GLN A 51 -6.98 8.83 11.25
N VAL A 52 -6.50 9.36 10.12
CA VAL A 52 -6.41 10.82 9.89
C VAL A 52 -7.78 11.49 10.08
N MET A 53 -8.84 10.89 9.53
CA MET A 53 -10.20 11.40 9.66
C MET A 53 -10.77 11.25 11.08
N GLU A 54 -10.34 10.24 11.83
CA GLU A 54 -10.73 10.04 13.24
C GLU A 54 -10.01 11.02 14.18
N ILE A 55 -8.71 11.20 14.00
CA ILE A 55 -7.85 12.00 14.89
C ILE A 55 -7.93 13.50 14.57
N MET A 56 -8.13 13.83 13.29
CA MET A 56 -8.06 15.19 12.74
C MET A 56 -6.79 15.93 13.24
N PRO A 57 -5.59 15.49 12.80
CA PRO A 57 -4.34 16.12 13.21
C PRO A 57 -4.21 17.54 12.63
N ASP A 58 -3.34 18.38 13.20
CA ASP A 58 -3.11 19.73 12.67
C ASP A 58 -2.42 19.70 11.30
N PHE A 59 -1.57 18.71 11.08
CA PHE A 59 -0.90 18.47 9.80
C PHE A 59 -0.88 16.98 9.46
N VAL A 60 -0.92 16.67 8.17
CA VAL A 60 -0.66 15.34 7.63
C VAL A 60 0.66 15.39 6.86
N GLN A 61 1.56 14.45 7.17
CA GLN A 61 2.82 14.27 6.45
C GLN A 61 2.76 12.99 5.64
N ILE A 62 2.91 13.13 4.32
CA ILE A 62 3.08 11.98 3.43
C ILE A 62 4.52 11.46 3.55
N ILE A 63 4.64 10.17 3.86
CA ILE A 63 5.91 9.46 4.05
C ILE A 63 5.98 8.38 2.98
N THR A 64 6.68 8.58 1.87
CA THR A 64 7.46 9.77 1.47
C THR A 64 7.20 10.10 0.01
N TRP A 65 7.77 11.22 -0.47
CA TRP A 65 7.76 11.47 -1.90
C TRP A 65 8.63 10.44 -2.65
N ASN A 66 9.89 10.26 -2.25
CA ASN A 66 10.92 9.56 -3.03
C ASN A 66 11.93 8.75 -2.19
N ASP A 67 11.60 8.29 -0.98
CA ASP A 67 12.47 7.36 -0.26
C ASP A 67 12.36 5.95 -0.85
N PHE A 68 13.17 5.72 -1.89
CA PHE A 68 13.29 4.45 -2.59
C PHE A 68 13.91 3.35 -1.73
N GLY A 69 14.87 3.70 -0.86
CA GLY A 69 15.59 2.73 -0.01
C GLY A 69 14.75 2.15 1.12
N GLU A 70 13.66 2.82 1.50
CA GLU A 70 12.69 2.30 2.48
C GLU A 70 11.32 1.98 1.88
N SER A 71 11.24 1.93 0.54
CA SER A 71 10.03 1.58 -0.21
C SER A 71 8.79 2.43 0.14
N SER A 72 8.96 3.61 0.73
CA SER A 72 7.82 4.46 1.13
C SER A 72 7.42 5.51 0.08
N TYR A 73 8.19 5.61 -1.01
CA TYR A 73 7.96 6.54 -2.12
C TYR A 73 6.56 6.40 -2.74
N ILE A 74 6.05 7.53 -3.25
CA ILE A 74 4.83 7.58 -4.08
C ILE A 74 5.04 8.31 -5.41
N CYS A 75 6.23 8.87 -5.64
CA CYS A 75 6.60 9.46 -6.92
C CYS A 75 6.87 8.37 -7.97
N ASP A 76 7.02 8.80 -9.21
CA ASP A 76 7.50 7.92 -10.27
C ASP A 76 8.97 7.58 -10.02
N ILE A 77 9.38 6.36 -10.34
CA ILE A 77 10.73 5.88 -10.07
C ILE A 77 11.73 6.71 -10.89
N ALA A 78 12.66 7.35 -10.18
CA ALA A 78 13.79 8.09 -10.75
C ALA A 78 15.07 7.31 -10.45
N ARG A 79 15.64 6.66 -11.46
CA ARG A 79 16.74 5.69 -11.27
C ARG A 79 17.96 6.31 -10.60
N GLU A 80 18.24 7.57 -10.90
CA GLU A 80 19.31 8.38 -10.35
C GLU A 80 19.15 8.72 -8.87
N GLN A 81 17.97 8.50 -8.29
CA GLN A 81 17.70 8.70 -6.85
C GLN A 81 17.64 7.39 -6.08
N ILE A 82 17.77 6.24 -6.76
CA ILE A 82 17.84 4.94 -6.10
C ILE A 82 19.22 4.80 -5.47
N VAL A 83 19.24 4.55 -4.16
CA VAL A 83 20.46 4.28 -3.42
C VAL A 83 21.01 2.90 -3.82
N GLU A 84 22.34 2.79 -3.91
CA GLU A 84 23.00 1.53 -4.27
C GLU A 84 22.51 0.36 -3.40
N GLY A 85 22.14 -0.76 -4.03
CA GLY A 85 21.60 -1.94 -3.36
C GLY A 85 20.08 -1.94 -3.22
N ALA A 86 19.39 -0.81 -3.49
CA ALA A 86 17.92 -0.77 -3.51
C ALA A 86 17.31 -1.19 -4.85
N GLU A 87 18.09 -1.16 -5.94
CA GLU A 87 17.62 -1.48 -7.30
C GLU A 87 16.86 -2.81 -7.39
N PRO A 88 17.29 -3.91 -6.74
CA PRO A 88 16.63 -5.21 -6.85
C PRO A 88 15.17 -5.21 -6.35
N TYR A 89 14.82 -4.31 -5.44
CA TYR A 89 13.45 -4.21 -4.91
C TYR A 89 12.70 -2.93 -5.28
N VAL A 90 13.35 -1.97 -5.95
CA VAL A 90 12.71 -0.73 -6.41
C VAL A 90 12.35 -0.80 -7.88
N LEU A 91 13.24 -1.33 -8.74
CA LEU A 91 12.99 -1.33 -10.18
C LEU A 91 11.80 -2.25 -10.53
N GLY A 92 10.85 -1.70 -11.26
CA GLY A 92 9.60 -2.40 -11.63
C GLY A 92 8.50 -2.34 -10.56
N GLN A 93 8.78 -1.82 -9.37
CA GLN A 93 7.83 -1.73 -8.25
C GLN A 93 7.25 -0.32 -8.14
N SER A 94 6.45 0.11 -9.13
CA SER A 94 5.89 1.47 -9.13
C SER A 94 4.87 1.63 -7.99
N HIS A 95 4.97 2.74 -7.24
CA HIS A 95 4.03 3.14 -6.19
C HIS A 95 3.12 4.30 -6.61
N ALA A 96 3.21 4.74 -7.87
CA ALA A 96 2.54 5.95 -8.36
C ALA A 96 1.03 5.94 -8.14
N ALA A 97 0.39 4.76 -8.18
CA ALA A 97 -1.05 4.62 -7.98
C ALA A 97 -1.54 5.08 -6.60
N PHE A 98 -0.71 5.05 -5.54
CA PHE A 98 -1.11 5.57 -4.23
C PHE A 98 -1.48 7.05 -4.27
N ARG A 99 -0.92 7.84 -5.21
CA ARG A 99 -1.25 9.26 -5.40
C ARG A 99 -2.68 9.48 -5.89
N SER A 100 -3.30 8.49 -6.53
CA SER A 100 -4.53 8.69 -7.30
C SER A 100 -5.77 8.85 -6.44
N VAL A 101 -5.72 8.37 -5.19
CA VAL A 101 -6.77 8.59 -4.18
C VAL A 101 -6.57 9.87 -3.38
N LEU A 102 -5.36 10.46 -3.41
CA LEU A 102 -5.01 11.62 -2.59
C LEU A 102 -5.87 12.87 -2.82
N PRO A 103 -6.28 13.24 -4.05
CA PRO A 103 -7.07 14.47 -4.20
C PRO A 103 -8.40 14.41 -3.43
N PHE A 104 -9.04 13.24 -3.39
CA PHE A 104 -10.22 13.03 -2.55
C PHE A 104 -9.88 13.06 -1.06
N LEU A 105 -8.90 12.28 -0.63
CA LEU A 105 -8.55 12.15 0.80
C LEU A 105 -8.11 13.48 1.40
N ILE A 106 -7.34 14.29 0.65
CA ILE A 106 -6.93 15.63 1.03
C ILE A 106 -8.14 16.57 1.12
N SER A 107 -9.08 16.47 0.16
CA SER A 107 -10.32 17.25 0.20
C SER A 107 -11.15 16.91 1.44
N ALA A 108 -11.32 15.62 1.73
CA ALA A 108 -12.04 15.13 2.90
C ALA A 108 -11.40 15.60 4.22
N TYR A 109 -10.08 15.48 4.34
CA TYR A 109 -9.33 15.97 5.50
C TYR A 109 -9.48 17.48 5.69
N LYS A 110 -9.33 18.28 4.63
CA LYS A 110 -9.52 19.74 4.70
C LYS A 110 -10.94 20.14 5.08
N ALA A 111 -11.94 19.35 4.69
CA ALA A 111 -13.34 19.56 5.06
C ALA A 111 -13.70 19.00 6.45
N GLY A 112 -12.84 18.17 7.05
CA GLY A 112 -13.16 17.41 8.26
C GLY A 112 -14.31 16.42 8.08
N SER A 113 -14.60 16.00 6.84
CA SER A 113 -15.70 15.09 6.52
C SER A 113 -15.44 14.33 5.22
N THR A 114 -15.88 13.08 5.15
CA THR A 114 -15.90 12.29 3.90
C THR A 114 -17.04 12.70 2.97
N LYS A 115 -17.98 13.55 3.41
CA LYS A 115 -19.11 14.06 2.61
C LYS A 115 -18.69 15.21 1.68
N VAL A 116 -17.58 15.06 0.98
CA VAL A 116 -17.09 16.01 -0.02
C VAL A 116 -17.50 15.55 -1.42
N THR A 117 -17.77 16.51 -2.31
CA THR A 117 -18.00 16.17 -3.72
C THR A 117 -16.73 15.61 -4.33
N LEU A 118 -16.80 14.38 -4.86
CA LEU A 118 -15.69 13.80 -5.61
C LEU A 118 -15.53 14.57 -6.94
N VAL A 119 -14.49 15.40 -7.01
CA VAL A 119 -14.18 16.20 -8.21
C VAL A 119 -13.62 15.29 -9.32
N GLN A 120 -12.90 14.23 -8.93
CA GLN A 120 -12.35 13.25 -9.86
C GLN A 120 -13.38 12.21 -10.33
N LYS A 121 -12.99 11.39 -11.31
CA LYS A 121 -13.73 10.18 -11.67
C LYS A 121 -13.54 9.15 -10.56
N ASP A 122 -14.44 8.16 -10.51
CA ASP A 122 -14.23 6.97 -9.67
C ASP A 122 -12.84 6.42 -9.95
N ILE A 123 -12.11 6.09 -8.88
CA ILE A 123 -10.77 5.51 -8.95
C ILE A 123 -10.70 4.29 -8.05
N ALA A 124 -10.05 3.23 -8.51
CA ALA A 124 -9.64 2.14 -7.64
C ALA A 124 -8.14 1.90 -7.81
N ILE A 125 -7.46 1.64 -6.71
CA ILE A 125 -6.05 1.29 -6.69
C ILE A 125 -5.89 -0.11 -6.10
N ALA A 126 -4.95 -0.88 -6.62
CA ALA A 126 -4.55 -2.15 -6.06
C ALA A 126 -3.04 -2.18 -5.82
N TRP A 127 -2.62 -2.74 -4.71
CA TRP A 127 -1.21 -3.00 -4.43
C TRP A 127 -0.98 -4.40 -3.88
N TYR A 128 0.15 -4.99 -4.25
CA TYR A 128 0.46 -6.39 -3.96
C TYR A 128 1.95 -6.67 -4.19
N ARG A 129 2.43 -7.74 -3.56
CA ARG A 129 3.74 -8.33 -3.89
C ARG A 129 3.59 -9.28 -5.08
N THR A 130 4.62 -9.33 -5.93
CA THR A 130 4.66 -10.21 -7.11
C THR A 130 5.12 -11.63 -6.79
N ALA A 131 5.44 -11.90 -5.53
CA ALA A 131 5.88 -13.20 -5.06
C ALA A 131 5.29 -13.49 -3.67
N PRO A 132 5.05 -14.77 -3.34
CA PRO A 132 4.43 -15.14 -2.08
C PRO A 132 5.39 -14.97 -0.91
N VAL A 133 4.83 -14.79 0.29
CA VAL A 133 5.59 -14.54 1.52
C VAL A 133 6.66 -15.62 1.77
N ARG A 134 6.35 -16.88 1.45
CA ARG A 134 7.28 -18.00 1.66
C ARG A 134 8.61 -17.84 0.93
N CYS A 135 8.64 -17.11 -0.19
CA CYS A 135 9.86 -16.84 -0.95
C CYS A 135 10.80 -15.87 -0.24
N ILE A 136 10.40 -15.26 0.87
CA ILE A 136 11.21 -14.26 1.57
C ILE A 136 12.15 -14.92 2.61
N GLN A 137 11.86 -16.16 3.02
CA GLN A 137 12.56 -16.83 4.12
C GLN A 137 14.08 -16.89 3.91
N ASP A 138 14.53 -16.87 2.66
CA ASP A 138 15.93 -17.04 2.30
C ASP A 138 16.80 -15.78 2.51
N ASN A 139 16.18 -14.59 2.67
CA ASN A 139 16.90 -13.31 2.78
C ASN A 139 17.04 -12.77 4.21
N GLY A 140 16.55 -13.50 5.22
CA GLY A 140 16.73 -13.13 6.63
C GLY A 140 16.02 -11.84 7.07
N THR A 141 15.12 -11.28 6.25
CA THR A 141 14.38 -10.06 6.59
C THR A 141 13.53 -10.25 7.84
N VAL A 142 13.66 -9.35 8.81
CA VAL A 142 12.90 -9.41 10.06
C VAL A 142 11.65 -8.54 10.03
N TRP A 143 10.67 -8.90 10.84
CA TRP A 143 9.48 -8.11 11.08
C TRP A 143 9.82 -6.95 12.02
N GLY A 144 9.77 -5.73 11.49
CA GLY A 144 9.99 -4.49 12.23
C GLY A 144 11.47 -4.16 12.45
N GLN A 145 11.74 -2.88 12.67
CA GLN A 145 13.10 -2.42 12.97
C GLN A 145 13.60 -3.05 14.28
N GLY A 146 14.77 -3.70 14.22
CA GLY A 146 15.33 -4.41 15.37
C GLY A 146 14.56 -5.67 15.77
N GLY A 147 13.65 -6.16 14.91
CA GLY A 147 12.92 -7.39 15.15
C GLY A 147 13.80 -8.64 15.11
N SER A 148 13.31 -9.73 15.68
CA SER A 148 13.97 -11.05 15.67
C SER A 148 13.10 -12.15 15.04
N ILE A 149 11.89 -11.79 14.62
CA ILE A 149 10.93 -12.69 13.98
C ILE A 149 11.04 -12.46 12.47
N LEU A 150 10.94 -13.52 11.66
CA LEU A 150 10.95 -13.37 10.20
C LEU A 150 9.77 -12.50 9.74
N ALA A 151 10.02 -11.61 8.77
CA ALA A 151 8.98 -10.79 8.14
C ALA A 151 7.81 -11.62 7.60
N ALA A 152 8.08 -12.88 7.24
CA ALA A 152 7.07 -13.83 6.80
C ALA A 152 5.96 -14.13 7.81
N CYS A 153 6.19 -13.86 9.11
CA CYS A 153 5.16 -14.02 10.14
C CYS A 153 4.18 -12.83 10.19
N GLY A 154 4.53 -11.69 9.61
CA GLY A 154 3.72 -10.46 9.64
C GLY A 154 3.13 -10.05 8.30
N ALA A 155 3.76 -10.46 7.20
CA ALA A 155 3.30 -10.19 5.84
C ALA A 155 2.12 -11.11 5.44
N ARG A 156 1.22 -10.62 4.59
CA ARG A 156 0.07 -11.39 4.07
C ARG A 156 0.04 -11.42 2.56
N ASP A 157 -0.18 -12.59 1.96
CA ASP A 157 -0.31 -12.74 0.50
C ASP A 157 -1.70 -12.34 0.03
N VAL A 158 -1.89 -11.02 -0.12
CA VAL A 158 -3.13 -10.40 -0.59
C VAL A 158 -2.87 -9.35 -1.66
N VAL A 159 -3.81 -9.21 -2.59
CA VAL A 159 -3.99 -7.98 -3.38
C VAL A 159 -4.91 -7.07 -2.59
N SER A 160 -4.36 -5.97 -2.10
CA SER A 160 -5.11 -4.95 -1.36
C SER A 160 -5.71 -3.96 -2.35
N VAL A 161 -6.98 -3.61 -2.16
CA VAL A 161 -7.72 -2.71 -3.04
C VAL A 161 -8.31 -1.59 -2.21
N MET A 162 -8.09 -0.34 -2.64
CA MET A 162 -8.78 0.83 -2.11
C MET A 162 -9.51 1.54 -3.25
N ALA A 163 -10.78 1.86 -3.04
CA ALA A 163 -11.59 2.53 -4.04
C ALA A 163 -12.18 3.82 -3.49
N VAL A 164 -12.28 4.81 -4.37
CA VAL A 164 -12.99 6.06 -4.12
C VAL A 164 -14.03 6.27 -5.22
N THR A 165 -15.31 6.18 -4.87
CA THR A 165 -16.42 6.16 -5.84
C THR A 165 -17.50 7.19 -5.49
N LYS A 166 -18.23 7.68 -6.50
CA LYS A 166 -19.37 8.62 -6.33
C LYS A 166 -20.65 7.93 -5.85
N GLY A 167 -20.71 6.62 -5.99
CA GLY A 167 -21.84 5.78 -5.63
C GLY A 167 -21.44 4.31 -5.75
N ALA A 168 -22.42 3.42 -5.73
CA ALA A 168 -22.19 1.99 -5.87
C ALA A 168 -21.54 1.67 -7.23
N ALA A 169 -20.45 0.92 -7.18
CA ALA A 169 -19.67 0.46 -8.33
C ALA A 169 -19.08 -0.92 -8.05
N SER A 170 -19.05 -1.75 -9.09
CA SER A 170 -18.45 -3.08 -9.08
C SER A 170 -16.97 -2.99 -9.45
N ILE A 171 -16.12 -3.53 -8.58
CA ILE A 171 -14.67 -3.65 -8.80
C ILE A 171 -14.33 -5.12 -8.97
N THR A 172 -13.65 -5.44 -10.06
CA THR A 172 -13.16 -6.80 -10.32
C THR A 172 -11.65 -6.85 -10.12
N VAL A 173 -11.18 -7.84 -9.39
CA VAL A 173 -9.77 -8.24 -9.36
C VAL A 173 -9.66 -9.64 -9.96
N ALA A 174 -8.84 -9.79 -10.99
CA ALA A 174 -8.46 -11.10 -11.53
C ALA A 174 -6.97 -11.35 -11.32
N ILE A 175 -6.61 -12.60 -11.01
CA ILE A 175 -5.22 -13.05 -10.90
C ILE A 175 -5.06 -14.24 -11.85
N GLY A 176 -4.26 -14.06 -12.89
CA GLY A 176 -4.13 -15.03 -13.97
C GLY A 176 -5.45 -15.29 -14.68
N LYS A 177 -5.64 -16.52 -15.16
CA LYS A 177 -6.81 -16.90 -15.96
C LYS A 177 -7.99 -17.42 -15.14
N SER A 178 -7.73 -17.93 -13.94
CA SER A 178 -8.66 -18.81 -13.23
C SER A 178 -9.23 -18.21 -11.94
N TYR A 179 -8.67 -17.11 -11.45
CA TYR A 179 -9.10 -16.50 -10.20
C TYR A 179 -9.62 -15.09 -10.44
N LYS A 180 -10.87 -14.86 -10.03
CA LYS A 180 -11.58 -13.60 -10.21
C LYS A 180 -12.49 -13.37 -9.01
N VAL A 181 -12.40 -12.19 -8.42
CA VAL A 181 -13.26 -11.74 -7.32
C VAL A 181 -13.89 -10.40 -7.72
N VAL A 182 -15.15 -10.21 -7.33
CA VAL A 182 -15.91 -8.98 -7.56
C VAL A 182 -16.34 -8.42 -6.20
N PHE A 183 -16.17 -7.13 -6.01
CA PHE A 183 -16.57 -6.38 -4.82
C PHE A 183 -17.48 -5.23 -5.21
N GLU A 184 -18.43 -4.91 -4.34
CA GLU A 184 -19.33 -3.78 -4.52
C GLU A 184 -18.98 -2.68 -3.51
N THR A 185 -18.79 -1.47 -4.02
CA THR A 185 -18.68 -0.27 -3.18
C THR A 185 -20.08 0.18 -2.71
N GLN A 186 -20.13 0.91 -1.61
CA GLN A 186 -21.40 1.36 -1.02
C GLN A 186 -21.72 2.80 -1.45
N GLU A 187 -23.01 3.11 -1.61
CA GLU A 187 -23.43 4.45 -2.04
C GLU A 187 -23.14 5.53 -0.98
N GLN A 188 -23.22 5.17 0.31
CA GLN A 188 -23.08 6.13 1.42
C GLN A 188 -21.65 6.28 1.94
N ASP A 189 -20.73 5.38 1.55
CA ASP A 189 -19.32 5.44 1.93
C ASP A 189 -18.44 5.57 0.69
N PRO A 190 -17.91 6.77 0.41
CA PRO A 190 -17.13 6.99 -0.79
C PRO A 190 -15.79 6.27 -0.76
N ILE A 191 -15.33 5.71 0.37
CA ILE A 191 -14.10 4.94 0.46
C ILE A 191 -14.44 3.48 0.73
N SER A 192 -13.86 2.55 -0.02
CA SER A 192 -13.96 1.11 0.25
C SER A 192 -12.59 0.45 0.25
N TYR A 193 -12.44 -0.60 1.05
CA TYR A 193 -11.21 -1.39 1.12
C TYR A 193 -11.53 -2.89 1.13
N PHE A 194 -10.77 -3.66 0.33
CA PHE A 194 -10.92 -5.11 0.21
C PHE A 194 -9.55 -5.77 0.06
N GLU A 195 -9.43 -7.01 0.51
CA GLU A 195 -8.26 -7.86 0.28
C GLU A 195 -8.66 -9.11 -0.52
N VAL A 196 -7.85 -9.45 -1.51
CA VAL A 196 -7.99 -10.66 -2.32
C VAL A 196 -6.81 -11.57 -2.02
N PRO A 197 -6.99 -12.69 -1.30
CA PRO A 197 -5.88 -13.60 -1.00
C PRO A 197 -5.35 -14.27 -2.28
N PHE A 198 -4.05 -14.50 -2.33
CA PHE A 198 -3.39 -15.30 -3.35
C PHE A 198 -2.46 -16.34 -2.73
N GLY A 199 -2.01 -17.32 -3.53
CA GLY A 199 -1.18 -18.42 -3.07
C GLY A 199 -0.54 -19.18 -4.23
N SER A 200 -0.02 -20.38 -3.96
CA SER A 200 0.70 -21.21 -4.94
C SER A 200 -0.11 -21.56 -6.20
N HIS A 201 -1.43 -21.50 -6.16
CA HIS A 201 -2.32 -21.81 -7.29
C HIS A 201 -3.00 -20.57 -7.88
N THR A 202 -2.65 -19.39 -7.40
CA THR A 202 -3.26 -18.11 -7.77
C THR A 202 -2.16 -17.19 -8.29
N THR A 203 -1.70 -17.48 -9.50
CA THR A 203 -0.55 -16.83 -10.14
C THR A 203 -0.92 -16.26 -11.51
N GLY A 204 -0.05 -15.39 -12.03
CA GLY A 204 -0.21 -14.68 -13.30
C GLY A 204 -0.52 -13.19 -13.10
N ALA A 205 -0.73 -12.50 -14.21
CA ALA A 205 -1.01 -11.06 -14.23
C ALA A 205 -2.21 -10.69 -13.34
N VAL A 206 -2.08 -9.59 -12.60
CA VAL A 206 -3.20 -9.03 -11.82
C VAL A 206 -3.92 -8.01 -12.67
N VAL A 207 -5.24 -8.13 -12.78
CA VAL A 207 -6.08 -7.20 -13.52
C VAL A 207 -7.09 -6.58 -12.57
N ILE A 208 -7.02 -5.26 -12.37
CA ILE A 208 -8.06 -4.49 -11.69
C ILE A 208 -8.96 -3.84 -12.73
N SER A 209 -10.28 -3.96 -12.56
CA SER A 209 -11.27 -3.41 -13.48
C SER A 209 -12.42 -2.72 -12.75
N MET A 210 -12.84 -1.57 -13.28
CA MET A 210 -13.97 -0.78 -12.79
C MET A 210 -14.54 0.05 -13.94
N ASN A 211 -15.87 0.21 -14.00
CA ASN A 211 -16.54 1.08 -14.98
C ASN A 211 -16.13 0.84 -16.44
N GLY A 212 -15.96 -0.43 -16.83
CA GLY A 212 -15.59 -0.85 -18.20
C GLY A 212 -14.13 -0.58 -18.58
N LYS A 213 -13.29 -0.15 -17.63
CA LYS A 213 -11.84 -0.01 -17.80
C LYS A 213 -11.11 -1.10 -17.04
N SER A 214 -9.88 -1.39 -17.47
CA SER A 214 -9.01 -2.37 -16.84
C SER A 214 -7.56 -1.94 -16.93
N THR A 215 -6.79 -2.29 -15.90
CA THR A 215 -5.34 -2.14 -15.87
C THR A 215 -4.72 -3.49 -15.53
N VAL A 216 -3.70 -3.87 -16.30
CA VAL A 216 -2.92 -5.09 -16.08
C VAL A 216 -1.64 -4.69 -15.36
N GLY A 217 -1.43 -5.24 -14.17
CA GLY A 217 -0.19 -5.12 -13.41
C GLY A 217 0.74 -6.30 -13.60
N PRO A 218 1.96 -6.24 -13.02
CA PRO A 218 2.91 -7.35 -13.01
C PRO A 218 2.30 -8.65 -12.47
N GLU A 219 2.85 -9.77 -12.91
CA GLU A 219 2.38 -11.10 -12.48
C GLU A 219 2.77 -11.45 -11.05
N ILE A 220 1.89 -12.19 -10.40
CA ILE A 220 2.20 -12.94 -9.18
C ILE A 220 2.78 -14.27 -9.60
N THR A 221 4.01 -14.60 -9.18
CA THR A 221 4.67 -15.87 -9.49
C THR A 221 4.40 -16.92 -8.40
N ASP A 222 4.60 -18.20 -8.73
CA ASP A 222 4.49 -19.30 -7.75
C ASP A 222 5.75 -19.46 -6.89
N GLY A 223 6.82 -18.72 -7.20
CA GLY A 223 8.11 -18.86 -6.53
C GLY A 223 8.87 -20.14 -6.90
N ALA A 224 8.51 -20.83 -7.99
CA ALA A 224 9.26 -21.99 -8.49
C ALA A 224 10.54 -21.53 -9.23
N GLY A 225 11.51 -20.99 -8.49
CA GLY A 225 12.77 -20.43 -8.99
C GLY A 225 13.63 -19.84 -7.87
N ASP A 226 14.67 -19.08 -8.20
CA ASP A 226 15.49 -18.34 -7.21
C ASP A 226 14.58 -17.45 -6.36
N CYS A 227 14.43 -17.80 -5.08
CA CYS A 227 13.54 -17.17 -4.11
C CYS A 227 14.04 -15.78 -3.65
N ASN A 228 14.72 -15.02 -4.51
CA ASN A 228 15.14 -13.66 -4.23
C ASN A 228 13.98 -12.65 -4.39
N ALA A 229 12.85 -12.93 -3.75
CA ALA A 229 11.66 -12.12 -3.82
C ALA A 229 11.78 -10.88 -2.92
N SER A 230 11.50 -9.72 -3.50
CA SER A 230 11.35 -8.46 -2.79
C SER A 230 10.09 -8.45 -1.92
N LEU A 231 10.20 -7.84 -0.73
CA LEU A 231 9.07 -7.50 0.14
C LEU A 231 8.43 -6.15 -0.19
N ASN A 232 8.90 -5.48 -1.25
CA ASN A 232 8.24 -4.31 -1.80
C ASN A 232 6.99 -4.71 -2.60
N ALA A 233 6.08 -3.76 -2.81
CA ALA A 233 4.87 -3.96 -3.58
C ALA A 233 4.90 -3.19 -4.90
N VAL A 234 4.07 -3.62 -5.84
CA VAL A 234 3.67 -2.78 -6.98
C VAL A 234 2.27 -2.25 -6.72
N ALA A 235 1.99 -1.03 -7.18
CA ALA A 235 0.68 -0.42 -7.13
C ALA A 235 0.17 -0.04 -8.54
N ILE A 236 -1.06 -0.43 -8.84
CA ILE A 236 -1.78 -0.15 -10.09
C ILE A 236 -3.11 0.55 -9.81
N GLN A 237 -3.71 1.16 -10.82
CA GLN A 237 -4.96 1.92 -10.70
C GLN A 237 -5.90 1.69 -11.90
N VAL A 238 -7.20 1.94 -11.73
CA VAL A 238 -8.23 1.95 -12.79
C VAL A 238 -9.28 3.03 -12.57
#